data_AF-A0A7Y1Y4P4-F1
#
_entry.id   AF-A0A7Y1Y4P4-F1
#
_cell.length_a   1.000
_cell.length_b   1.000
_cell.length_c   1.000
_cell.angle_alpha   90.00
_cell.angle_beta   90.00
_cell.angle_gamma   90.00
#
_symmetry.space_group_name_H-M   'P 1'
#
loop_
_entity.id
_entity.type
_entity.pdbx_description
1 polymer ?
#
loop_
_entity_poly.entity_id
_entity_poly.type
_entity_poly.pdbx_seq_one_letter_code
_entity_poly.pdbx_strand_id
1 'polypeptide(L)' 'MSAESFTLACSTCANNFAEGGGNAAGLAILFLLGVIVPVMVAIGFFMVRIARREQAALDPEFRDDIPVQNSQESLS' A
#
# COMPACT_ATOMS: atom_id res chain seq x y z
N MET A 1 -20.60 1.68 18.97
CA MET A 1 -19.14 1.48 18.94
C MET A 1 -18.48 2.65 19.63
N SER A 2 -17.72 2.40 20.71
CA SER A 2 -16.87 3.40 21.34
C SER A 2 -15.69 3.69 20.40
N ALA A 3 -15.58 4.91 19.90
CA ALA A 3 -14.42 5.36 19.14
C ALA A 3 -13.33 5.74 20.16
N GLU A 4 -12.71 4.71 20.74
CA GLU A 4 -11.44 4.84 21.43
C GLU A 4 -10.48 5.53 20.45
N SER A 5 -10.04 6.73 20.80
CA SER A 5 -9.02 7.57 20.15
C SER A 5 -8.22 6.85 19.06
N PHE A 6 -8.81 6.75 17.87
CA PHE A 6 -8.10 6.27 16.70
C PHE A 6 -7.22 7.43 16.28
N THR A 7 -5.98 7.43 16.77
CA THR A 7 -4.94 8.38 16.37
C THR A 7 -4.60 8.11 14.90
N LEU A 8 -5.50 8.50 13.99
CA LEU A 8 -5.33 8.45 12.54
C LEU A 8 -4.21 9.37 12.05
N ALA A 9 -3.78 10.29 12.92
CA ALA A 9 -2.69 11.21 12.65
C ALA A 9 -1.35 10.55 13.03
N CYS A 10 -0.37 10.56 12.12
CA CYS A 10 1.00 10.21 12.50
C CYS A 10 1.51 11.17 13.60
N SER A 11 2.54 10.78 14.34
CA SER A 11 3.08 11.55 15.48
C SER A 11 3.35 13.02 15.14
N THR A 12 3.84 13.29 13.92
CA THR A 12 4.08 14.64 13.41
C THR A 12 2.79 15.44 13.25
N CYS A 13 1.76 14.84 12.66
CA CYS A 13 0.46 15.48 12.50
C CYS A 13 -0.18 15.73 13.87
N ALA A 14 -0.13 14.73 14.78
CA ALA A 14 -0.66 14.86 16.13
C ALA A 14 0.01 15.98 16.93
N ASN A 15 1.34 16.13 16.84
CA ASN A 15 2.08 17.20 17.52
C ASN A 15 1.70 18.59 16.98
N ASN A 16 1.56 18.73 15.66
CA ASN A 16 1.17 20.00 15.05
C ASN A 16 -0.25 20.45 15.48
N PHE A 17 -1.17 19.50 15.71
CA PHE A 17 -2.51 19.78 16.25
C PHE A 17 -2.52 20.12 17.74
N ALA A 18 -1.55 19.64 18.51
CA ALA A 18 -1.44 19.95 19.93
C ALA A 18 -1.07 21.42 20.18
N GLU A 19 -0.19 22.00 19.35
CA GLU A 19 0.17 23.43 19.42
C GLU A 19 -0.82 24.34 18.68
N GLY A 20 -1.45 23.88 17.60
CA GLY A 20 -2.37 24.65 16.75
C GLY A 20 -3.83 24.49 17.17
N GLY A 21 -4.19 24.98 18.36
CA GLY A 21 -5.52 24.81 18.96
C GLY A 21 -6.68 25.43 18.16
N GLY A 22 -7.26 24.67 17.21
CA GLY A 22 -8.51 25.07 16.55
C GLY A 22 -9.07 24.08 15.53
N ASN A 23 -10.39 24.12 15.32
CA ASN A 23 -11.14 23.32 14.34
C ASN A 23 -10.61 23.46 12.89
N ALA A 24 -9.94 24.58 12.58
CA ALA A 24 -9.34 24.83 11.27
C ALA A 24 -8.19 23.87 10.94
N ALA A 25 -7.40 23.50 11.95
CA ALA A 25 -6.29 22.55 11.78
C ALA A 25 -6.86 21.14 11.52
N GLY A 26 -7.91 20.74 12.24
CA GLY A 26 -8.60 19.46 12.03
C GLY A 26 -9.21 19.31 10.62
N LEU A 27 -9.70 20.39 10.02
CA LEU A 27 -10.20 20.39 8.64
C LEU A 27 -9.08 20.21 7.60
N ALA A 28 -7.91 20.81 7.82
CA ALA A 28 -6.78 20.68 6.90
C ALA A 28 -6.24 19.25 6.79
N ILE A 29 -6.17 18.51 7.90
CA ILE A 29 -5.73 17.10 7.87
C ILE A 29 -6.75 16.17 7.23
N LEU A 30 -8.04 16.41 7.44
CA LEU A 30 -9.08 15.64 6.77
C LEU A 30 -9.05 15.85 5.25
N PHE A 31 -8.75 17.07 4.80
CA PHE A 31 -8.55 17.36 3.38
C PHE A 31 -7.32 16.62 2.82
N LEU A 32 -6.20 16.65 3.54
CA LEU A 32 -4.97 15.94 3.14
C LEU A 32 -5.22 14.42 3.05
N LEU A 33 -5.85 13.83 4.07
CA LEU A 33 -6.22 12.41 4.06
C LEU A 33 -7.20 12.08 2.93
N GLY A 34 -8.16 12.98 2.67
CA GLY A 34 -9.09 12.87 1.56
C GLY A 34 -8.41 12.81 0.19
N VAL A 35 -7.18 13.31 0.05
CA VAL A 35 -6.38 13.24 -1.18
C VAL A 35 -5.42 12.04 -1.16
N ILE A 36 -4.75 11.76 -0.04
CA ILE A 36 -3.77 10.68 0.05
C ILE A 36 -4.44 9.31 -0.14
N VAL A 37 -5.60 9.09 0.49
CA VAL A 37 -6.32 7.82 0.41
C VAL A 37 -6.69 7.44 -1.04
N PRO A 38 -7.34 8.30 -1.85
CA PRO A 38 -7.67 7.95 -3.23
C PRO A 38 -6.41 7.77 -4.10
N VAL A 39 -5.32 8.51 -3.85
CA VAL A 39 -4.05 8.31 -4.56
C VAL A 39 -3.47 6.93 -4.26
N MET A 40 -3.44 6.51 -2.99
CA MET A 40 -2.97 5.17 -2.60
C MET A 40 -3.85 4.06 -3.21
N VAL A 41 -5.17 4.25 -3.19
CA VAL A 41 -6.11 3.33 -3.84
C VAL A 41 -5.88 3.26 -5.34
N ALA A 42 -5.67 4.40 -6.01
CA ALA A 42 -5.40 4.45 -7.44
C ALA A 42 -4.11 3.70 -7.78
N ILE A 43 -3.02 3.96 -7.06
CA ILE A 43 -1.74 3.25 -7.25
C ILE A 43 -1.93 1.75 -7.11
N GLY A 44 -2.57 1.30 -6.02
CA GLY A 44 -2.86 -0.13 -5.81
C GLY A 44 -3.73 -0.73 -6.92
N PHE A 45 -4.77 -0.02 -7.34
CA PHE A 45 -5.64 -0.43 -8.45
C PHE A 45 -4.86 -0.58 -9.77
N PHE A 46 -4.00 0.38 -10.09
CA PHE A 46 -3.18 0.32 -11.30
C PHE A 46 -2.16 -0.81 -11.22
N MET A 47 -1.50 -1.01 -10.07
CA MET A 47 -0.60 -2.15 -9.86
C MET A 47 -1.30 -3.48 -10.09
N VAL A 48 -2.47 -3.69 -9.47
CA VAL A 48 -3.26 -4.92 -9.67
C VAL A 48 -3.69 -5.07 -11.13
N ARG A 49 -4.10 -3.98 -11.77
CA ARG A 49 -4.50 -4.00 -13.18
C ARG A 49 -3.34 -4.34 -14.11
N ILE A 50 -2.14 -3.86 -13.83
CA ILE A 50 -0.93 -4.16 -14.58
C ILE A 50 -0.53 -5.63 -14.36
N ALA A 51 -0.46 -6.09 -13.11
CA ALA A 51 -0.15 -7.49 -12.81
C ALA A 51 -1.12 -8.47 -13.48
N ARG A 52 -2.42 -8.15 -13.52
CA ARG A 52 -3.42 -8.95 -14.24
C ARG A 52 -3.24 -8.93 -15.75
N ARG A 53 -2.76 -7.83 -16.32
CA ARG A 53 -2.42 -7.74 -17.76
C ARG A 53 -1.18 -8.56 -18.06
N GLU A 54 -0.16 -8.48 -17.22
CA GLU A 54 1.04 -9.27 -17.33
C GLU A 54 0.71 -10.76 -17.25
N GLN A 55 -0.14 -11.20 -16.32
CA GLN A 55 -0.58 -12.61 -16.26
C GLN A 55 -1.29 -13.11 -17.53
N ALA A 56 -1.98 -12.22 -18.26
CA ALA A 56 -2.64 -12.57 -19.51
C ALA A 56 -1.70 -12.53 -20.73
N ALA A 57 -0.59 -11.80 -20.63
CA ALA A 57 0.41 -11.65 -21.69
C ALA A 57 1.73 -12.40 -21.41
N LEU A 58 1.85 -13.01 -20.22
CA LEU A 58 2.92 -13.91 -19.83
C LEU A 58 2.73 -15.22 -20.60
N ASP A 59 3.65 -15.47 -21.52
CA ASP A 59 3.69 -16.70 -22.29
C ASP A 59 3.93 -17.87 -21.32
N PRO A 60 3.01 -18.85 -21.23
CA PRO A 60 3.15 -19.96 -20.28
C PRO A 60 4.45 -20.76 -20.50
N GLU A 61 5.07 -20.66 -21.68
CA GLU A 61 6.33 -21.32 -22.03
C GLU A 61 7.57 -20.75 -21.31
N PHE A 62 7.54 -19.49 -20.88
CA PHE A 62 8.65 -18.83 -20.17
C PHE A 62 8.41 -18.67 -18.67
N ARG A 63 7.37 -19.32 -18.13
CA ARG A 63 7.23 -19.42 -16.68
C ARG A 63 8.37 -20.29 -16.17
N ASP A 64 9.22 -19.73 -15.32
CA ASP A 64 10.21 -20.48 -14.53
C ASP A 64 9.50 -21.36 -13.48
N ASP A 65 8.55 -22.19 -13.90
CA ASP A 65 8.03 -23.32 -13.16
C ASP A 65 9.08 -24.46 -13.23
N ILE A 66 10.37 -24.16 -13.04
CA ILE A 66 11.38 -25.19 -12.85
C ILE A 66 11.13 -25.74 -11.44
N PRO A 67 10.72 -27.01 -11.26
CA PRO A 67 10.73 -27.60 -9.93
C PRO A 67 12.18 -27.54 -9.44
N VAL A 68 12.40 -27.08 -8.20
CA VAL A 68 13.72 -27.14 -7.55
C VAL A 68 14.06 -28.63 -7.32
N GLN A 69 14.44 -29.32 -8.39
CA GLN A 69 14.98 -30.67 -8.34
C GLN A 69 16.45 -30.48 -7.95
N ASN A 70 16.70 -30.70 -6.66
CA ASN A 70 18.01 -30.91 -6.05
C ASN A 70 19.12 -31.18 -7.09
N SER A 71 19.83 -30.15 -7.51
CA SER A 71 21.03 -30.29 -8.37
C SER A 71 22.25 -30.81 -7.58
N GLN A 72 22.02 -31.60 -6.52
CA GLN A 72 23.05 -32.13 -5.63
C GLN A 72 23.49 -33.57 -5.95
N GLU A 73 22.89 -34.23 -6.95
CA GLU A 73 23.18 -35.64 -7.25
C GLU A 73 24.22 -35.85 -8.38
N SER A 74 24.62 -34.79 -9.11
CA SER A 74 25.54 -34.93 -10.26
C SER A 74 27.01 -34.64 -9.93
N LEU A 75 27.34 -34.36 -8.66
CA LEU A 75 28.71 -34.07 -8.21
C LEU A 75 29.06 -34.83 -6.91
N SER A 76 28.76 -36.13 -6.83
CA SER A 76 29.49 -37.05 -5.96
C SER A 76 29.41 -38.49 -6.43
#